data_AF-A0A1B8Y9A0-F1
#
_entry.id   AF-A0A1B8Y9A0-F1
#
_cell.length_a   1.000
_cell.length_b   1.000
_cell.length_c   1.000
_cell.angle_alpha   90.00
_cell.angle_beta   90.00
_cell.angle_gamma   90.00
#
_symmetry.space_group_name_H-M   'P 1'
#
loop_
_entity.id
_entity.type
_entity.pdbx_description
1 polymer ?
#
loop_
_entity_poly.entity_id
_entity_poly.type
_entity_poly.pdbx_seq_one_letter_code
_entity_poly.pdbx_strand_id
1 'polypeptide(L)'
;GKYITYKDGDVSQPMIVDRSWENSKFDFDNVLSAMMALFTVSTFEGWPELLYRAIDSHTEDVGPIYNHRVEISIFFIIYIIIIAFFMMNIFVGFVIVTFQEQGEQEYKNCELDKNQRQCVEYALKARPLRRYIPKNQYQYKVWYVVNSTYFEYLMFVLILLNTICLAMQHYGQSCSFKEAMNILNMLFTGLFTVEMILKLIAFKPK
;
A
#
# COMPACT_ATOMS: atom_id res chain seq x y z
N GLY A 1 41.57 -5.40 -24.72
CA GLY A 1 42.59 -4.62 -23.96
C GLY A 1 42.19 -4.51 -22.51
N LYS A 2 43.04 -3.98 -21.63
CA LYS A 2 42.71 -3.84 -20.19
C LYS A 2 42.48 -2.38 -19.81
N TYR A 3 41.73 -2.13 -18.75
CA TYR A 3 41.57 -0.81 -18.13
C TYR A 3 41.59 -0.93 -16.61
N ILE A 4 41.76 0.19 -15.92
CA ILE A 4 41.83 0.24 -14.46
C ILE A 4 40.50 0.78 -13.94
N THR A 5 39.89 0.08 -13.00
CA THR A 5 38.79 0.56 -12.17
C THR A 5 39.28 0.74 -10.75
N TYR A 6 38.57 1.56 -9.97
CA TYR A 6 38.92 1.85 -8.59
C TYR A 6 37.83 1.30 -7.67
N LYS A 7 38.22 0.49 -6.69
CA LYS A 7 37.26 -0.09 -5.75
C LYS A 7 36.65 1.03 -4.90
N ASP A 8 35.32 1.15 -4.91
CA ASP A 8 34.57 2.19 -4.19
C ASP A 8 35.00 3.64 -4.52
N GLY A 9 35.62 3.85 -5.69
CA GLY A 9 36.18 5.15 -6.09
C GLY A 9 37.50 5.52 -5.41
N ASP A 10 38.09 4.63 -4.62
CA ASP A 10 39.38 4.84 -3.97
C ASP A 10 40.54 4.64 -4.94
N VAL A 11 41.22 5.74 -5.28
CA VAL A 11 42.36 5.77 -6.20
C VAL A 11 43.52 4.90 -5.70
N SER A 12 43.59 4.62 -4.40
CA SER A 12 44.62 3.76 -3.81
C SER A 12 44.40 2.26 -4.04
N GLN A 13 43.21 1.85 -4.49
CA GLN A 13 42.85 0.45 -4.72
C GLN A 13 42.50 0.18 -6.20
N PRO A 14 43.49 0.15 -7.11
CA PRO A 14 43.27 -0.11 -8.53
C PRO A 14 42.99 -1.61 -8.78
N MET A 15 42.00 -1.88 -9.63
CA MET A 15 41.66 -3.21 -10.13
C MET A 15 41.79 -3.22 -11.65
N ILE A 16 42.42 -4.26 -12.20
CA ILE A 16 42.59 -4.40 -13.64
C ILE A 16 41.43 -5.24 -14.19
N VAL A 17 40.71 -4.68 -15.15
CA VAL A 17 39.55 -5.31 -15.77
C VAL A 17 39.75 -5.39 -17.29
N ASP A 18 39.30 -6.48 -17.91
CA ASP A 18 39.28 -6.63 -19.37
C ASP A 18 38.14 -5.79 -19.97
N ARG A 19 38.42 -5.09 -21.08
CA ARG A 19 37.39 -4.33 -21.80
C ARG A 19 36.72 -5.20 -22.87
N SER A 20 35.40 -5.21 -22.86
CA SER A 20 34.51 -5.80 -23.87
C SER A 20 33.62 -4.70 -24.46
N TRP A 21 33.26 -4.83 -25.73
CA TRP A 21 32.13 -4.08 -26.28
C TRP A 21 30.86 -4.82 -25.90
N GLU A 22 29.97 -4.18 -25.16
CA GLU A 22 28.73 -4.75 -24.67
C GLU A 22 27.55 -3.96 -25.21
N ASN A 23 26.59 -4.66 -25.82
CA ASN A 23 25.33 -4.06 -26.23
C ASN A 23 24.39 -3.91 -25.02
N SER A 24 23.45 -2.98 -25.11
CA SER A 24 22.39 -2.84 -24.12
C SER A 24 21.55 -4.12 -24.06
N LYS A 25 21.04 -4.45 -22.86
CA LYS A 25 20.11 -5.58 -22.70
C LYS A 25 18.76 -5.35 -23.39
N PHE A 26 18.38 -4.07 -23.50
CA PHE A 26 17.21 -3.60 -24.24
C PHE A 26 17.69 -2.59 -25.27
N ASP A 27 17.51 -2.92 -26.54
CA ASP A 27 17.97 -2.16 -27.70
C ASP A 27 16.82 -1.91 -28.69
N PHE A 28 17.14 -1.15 -29.74
CA PHE A 28 16.22 -0.84 -30.84
C PHE A 28 16.77 -1.36 -32.18
N ASP A 29 17.58 -2.42 -32.17
CA ASP A 29 18.29 -2.91 -33.37
C ASP A 29 17.32 -3.58 -34.36
N ASN A 30 16.24 -4.16 -33.86
CA ASN A 30 15.16 -4.74 -34.65
C ASN A 30 13.79 -4.51 -33.98
N VAL A 31 12.71 -4.70 -34.74
CA VAL A 31 11.34 -4.43 -34.28
C VAL A 31 10.96 -5.25 -33.04
N LEU A 32 11.38 -6.50 -32.94
CA LEU A 32 11.02 -7.36 -31.81
C LEU A 32 11.76 -6.93 -30.53
N SER A 33 13.06 -6.64 -30.63
CA SER A 33 13.85 -6.06 -29.53
C SER A 33 13.26 -4.71 -29.08
N ALA A 34 12.91 -3.85 -30.04
CA ALA A 34 12.29 -2.57 -29.77
C ALA A 34 10.93 -2.72 -29.07
N MET A 35 10.10 -3.69 -29.48
CA MET A 35 8.84 -3.99 -28.80
C MET A 35 9.06 -4.45 -27.36
N MET A 36 10.10 -5.26 -27.11
CA MET A 36 10.45 -5.69 -25.76
C MET A 36 10.94 -4.51 -24.90
N ALA A 37 11.76 -3.62 -25.47
CA ALA A 37 12.23 -2.40 -24.80
C ALA A 37 11.06 -1.44 -24.50
N LEU A 38 10.12 -1.27 -25.42
CA LEU A 38 8.91 -0.47 -25.19
C LEU A 38 7.97 -1.12 -24.17
N PHE A 39 7.89 -2.46 -24.15
CA PHE A 39 7.13 -3.18 -23.14
C PHE A 39 7.66 -2.91 -21.72
N THR A 40 8.98 -2.93 -21.50
CA THR A 40 9.54 -2.59 -20.17
C THR A 40 9.31 -1.13 -19.80
N VAL A 41 9.33 -0.21 -20.77
CA VAL A 41 8.91 1.19 -20.55
C VAL A 41 7.44 1.27 -20.15
N SER A 42 6.57 0.48 -20.79
CA SER A 42 5.13 0.44 -20.48
C SER A 42 4.81 -0.06 -19.07
N THR A 43 5.67 -0.92 -18.49
CA THR A 43 5.54 -1.40 -17.12
C THR A 43 6.16 -0.47 -16.08
N PHE A 44 6.74 0.66 -16.52
CA PHE A 44 7.51 1.59 -15.71
C PHE A 44 8.75 0.97 -15.03
N GLU A 45 9.29 -0.12 -15.58
CA GLU A 45 10.46 -0.80 -15.02
C GLU A 45 11.72 -0.45 -15.82
N GLY A 46 12.74 0.10 -15.15
CA GLY A 46 14.03 0.40 -15.79
C GLY A 46 14.00 1.46 -16.89
N TRP A 47 12.84 2.10 -17.15
CA TRP A 47 12.69 3.11 -18.20
C TRP A 47 13.62 4.32 -18.06
N PRO A 48 14.02 4.81 -16.87
CA PRO A 48 15.00 5.91 -16.80
C PRO A 48 16.36 5.47 -17.32
N GLU A 49 16.75 4.21 -17.10
CA GLU A 49 18.02 3.65 -17.57
C GLU A 49 18.06 3.60 -19.11
N LEU A 50 16.94 3.18 -19.73
CA LEU A 50 16.80 3.17 -21.19
C LEU A 50 16.73 4.60 -21.75
N LEU A 51 16.03 5.52 -21.08
CA LEU A 51 15.98 6.93 -21.45
C LEU A 51 17.38 7.57 -21.45
N TYR A 52 18.15 7.42 -20.37
CA TYR A 52 19.49 8.01 -20.29
C TYR A 52 20.42 7.42 -21.35
N ARG A 53 20.36 6.10 -21.60
CA ARG A 53 21.10 5.50 -22.73
C ARG A 53 20.69 6.05 -24.08
N ALA A 54 19.40 6.33 -24.27
CA ALA A 54 18.90 6.93 -25.50
C ALA A 54 19.36 8.39 -25.65
N ILE A 55 19.36 9.19 -24.58
CA ILE A 55 19.88 10.57 -24.56
C ILE A 55 21.37 10.61 -24.91
N ASP A 56 22.14 9.66 -24.38
CA ASP A 56 23.59 9.58 -24.60
C ASP A 56 23.95 8.95 -25.97
N SER A 57 22.96 8.58 -26.79
CA SER A 57 23.20 7.99 -28.11
C SER A 57 23.81 9.01 -29.08
N HIS A 58 24.77 8.55 -29.90
CA HIS A 58 25.53 9.39 -30.82
C HIS A 58 25.29 9.01 -32.30
N THR A 59 26.13 8.13 -32.83
CA THR A 59 26.11 7.59 -34.20
C THR A 59 26.24 6.08 -34.15
N GLU A 60 25.88 5.42 -35.25
CA GLU A 60 26.00 3.96 -35.40
C GLU A 60 27.43 3.49 -35.09
N ASP A 61 27.54 2.35 -34.38
CA ASP A 61 28.79 1.69 -33.99
C ASP A 61 29.79 2.56 -33.16
N VAL A 62 29.29 3.59 -32.46
CA VAL A 62 30.10 4.43 -31.56
C VAL A 62 29.52 4.44 -30.15
N GLY A 63 30.40 4.51 -29.14
CA GLY A 63 30.01 4.61 -27.74
C GLY A 63 29.24 5.90 -27.40
N PRO A 64 28.61 5.94 -26.22
CA PRO A 64 27.76 7.05 -25.79
C PRO A 64 28.55 8.35 -25.53
N ILE A 65 27.88 9.48 -25.74
CA ILE A 65 28.35 10.82 -25.35
C ILE A 65 27.35 11.40 -24.35
N TYR A 66 27.83 11.78 -23.17
CA TYR A 66 27.00 12.30 -22.09
C TYR A 66 26.16 13.51 -22.53
N ASN A 67 24.84 13.44 -22.31
CA ASN A 67 23.86 14.49 -22.63
C ASN A 67 23.87 14.96 -24.10
N HIS A 68 24.12 14.06 -25.05
CA HIS A 68 24.23 14.45 -26.46
C HIS A 68 22.89 14.86 -27.10
N ARG A 69 21.82 14.06 -26.91
CA ARG A 69 20.52 14.23 -27.58
C ARG A 69 19.38 14.23 -26.56
N VAL A 70 19.32 15.29 -25.75
CA VAL A 70 18.30 15.43 -24.70
C VAL A 70 16.88 15.47 -25.29
N GLU A 71 16.71 15.85 -26.56
CA GLU A 71 15.43 15.92 -27.25
C GLU A 71 14.72 14.56 -27.35
N ILE A 72 15.47 13.45 -27.31
CA ILE A 72 14.92 12.08 -27.35
C ILE A 72 14.00 11.81 -26.15
N SER A 73 14.16 12.55 -25.05
CA SER A 73 13.27 12.46 -23.88
C SER A 73 11.81 12.69 -24.25
N ILE A 74 11.53 13.55 -25.25
CA ILE A 74 10.17 13.85 -25.69
C ILE A 74 9.46 12.58 -26.20
N PHE A 75 10.17 11.71 -26.91
CA PHE A 75 9.62 10.44 -27.40
C PHE A 75 9.14 9.55 -26.25
N PHE A 76 9.99 9.34 -25.24
CA PHE A 76 9.65 8.50 -24.08
C PHE A 76 8.48 9.07 -23.27
N ILE A 77 8.47 10.39 -23.05
CA ILE A 77 7.38 11.03 -22.28
C ILE A 77 6.05 10.93 -23.02
N ILE A 78 6.02 11.18 -24.33
CA ILE A 78 4.80 11.03 -25.14
C ILE A 78 4.33 9.57 -25.15
N TYR A 79 5.26 8.62 -25.36
CA TYR A 79 4.95 7.20 -25.35
C TYR A 79 4.32 6.77 -24.02
N ILE A 80 4.92 7.18 -22.89
CA ILE A 80 4.41 6.90 -21.54
C ILE A 80 2.99 7.44 -21.37
N ILE A 81 2.73 8.70 -21.74
CA ILE A 81 1.40 9.31 -21.58
C ILE A 81 0.36 8.54 -22.40
N ILE A 82 0.67 8.22 -23.66
CA ILE A 82 -0.24 7.50 -24.55
C ILE A 82 -0.56 6.12 -23.96
N ILE A 83 0.46 5.33 -23.63
CA ILE A 83 0.26 3.96 -23.14
C ILE A 83 -0.43 3.95 -21.78
N ALA A 84 -0.08 4.85 -20.86
CA ALA A 84 -0.74 4.95 -19.57
C ALA A 84 -2.24 5.25 -19.71
N PHE A 85 -2.61 6.16 -20.62
CA PHE A 85 -4.01 6.47 -20.92
C PHE A 85 -4.75 5.26 -21.49
N PHE A 86 -4.16 4.57 -22.46
CA PHE A 86 -4.76 3.37 -23.05
C PHE A 86 -4.89 2.22 -22.04
N MET A 87 -3.87 1.96 -21.23
CA MET A 87 -3.88 0.89 -20.23
C MET A 87 -4.96 1.12 -19.17
N MET A 88 -5.12 2.37 -18.68
CA MET A 88 -6.18 2.71 -17.75
C MET A 88 -7.57 2.50 -18.38
N ASN A 89 -7.77 2.94 -19.62
CA ASN A 89 -9.07 2.80 -20.29
C ASN A 89 -9.43 1.34 -20.57
N ILE A 90 -8.47 0.50 -20.99
CA ILE A 90 -8.69 -0.93 -21.20
C ILE A 90 -9.08 -1.62 -19.88
N PHE A 91 -8.35 -1.31 -18.81
CA PHE A 91 -8.64 -1.87 -17.49
C PHE A 91 -10.04 -1.48 -17.00
N VAL A 92 -10.38 -0.20 -17.04
CA VAL A 92 -11.70 0.30 -16.63
C VAL A 92 -12.81 -0.30 -17.49
N GLY A 93 -12.62 -0.36 -18.82
CA GLY A 93 -13.60 -0.96 -19.74
C GLY A 93 -13.86 -2.44 -19.43
N PHE A 94 -12.80 -3.23 -19.24
CA PHE A 94 -12.93 -4.65 -18.88
C PHE A 94 -13.62 -4.84 -17.52
N VAL A 95 -13.23 -4.07 -16.51
CA VAL A 95 -13.83 -4.12 -15.18
C VAL A 95 -15.31 -3.78 -15.24
N ILE A 96 -15.70 -2.71 -15.93
CA ILE A 96 -17.12 -2.33 -16.06
C ILE A 96 -17.92 -3.43 -16.75
N VAL A 97 -17.44 -3.95 -17.88
CA VAL A 97 -18.14 -5.00 -18.63
C VAL A 97 -18.32 -6.25 -17.78
N THR A 98 -17.28 -6.68 -17.07
CA THR A 98 -17.36 -7.85 -16.17
C THR A 98 -18.30 -7.63 -14.98
N PHE A 99 -18.29 -6.44 -14.38
CA PHE A 99 -19.22 -6.09 -13.30
C PHE A 99 -20.67 -6.00 -13.76
N GLN A 100 -20.91 -5.47 -14.97
CA GLN A 100 -22.23 -5.46 -15.58
C GLN A 100 -22.69 -6.88 -15.90
N GLU A 101 -21.82 -7.71 -16.49
CA GLU A 101 -22.16 -9.09 -16.82
C GLU A 101 -22.48 -9.91 -15.56
N GLN A 102 -21.62 -9.92 -14.55
CA GLN A 102 -21.87 -10.65 -13.30
C GLN A 102 -23.03 -10.04 -12.50
N GLY A 103 -23.10 -8.70 -12.46
CA GLY A 103 -24.09 -7.95 -11.70
C GLY A 103 -25.48 -7.96 -12.33
N GLU A 104 -25.63 -8.27 -13.61
CA GLU A 104 -26.93 -8.39 -14.30
C GLU A 104 -27.30 -9.85 -14.57
N GLN A 105 -26.34 -10.77 -14.74
CA GLN A 105 -26.62 -12.19 -14.99
C GLN A 105 -27.47 -12.84 -13.91
N GLU A 106 -27.27 -12.51 -12.64
CA GLU A 106 -28.07 -13.04 -11.53
C GLU A 106 -29.53 -12.53 -11.54
N TYR A 107 -29.83 -11.49 -12.32
CA TYR A 107 -31.10 -10.75 -12.28
C TYR A 107 -31.87 -10.78 -13.60
N LYS A 108 -31.31 -11.30 -14.70
CA LYS A 108 -31.93 -11.29 -16.04
C LYS A 108 -33.33 -11.92 -16.12
N ASN A 109 -33.73 -12.74 -15.14
CA ASN A 109 -35.02 -13.46 -15.14
C ASN A 109 -35.85 -13.24 -13.86
N CYS A 110 -35.59 -12.20 -13.07
CA CYS A 110 -36.35 -11.90 -11.85
C CYS A 110 -37.33 -10.74 -12.07
N GLU A 111 -38.56 -10.88 -11.59
CA GLU A 111 -39.58 -9.82 -11.65
C GLU A 111 -39.31 -8.65 -10.68
N LEU A 112 -38.46 -8.88 -9.67
CA LEU A 112 -38.14 -7.90 -8.63
C LEU A 112 -36.85 -7.14 -8.95
N ASP A 113 -36.87 -5.82 -8.76
CA ASP A 113 -35.69 -4.95 -8.83
C ASP A 113 -34.69 -5.26 -7.69
N LYS A 114 -33.41 -4.88 -7.88
CA LYS A 114 -32.32 -5.07 -6.91
C LYS A 114 -32.66 -4.53 -5.52
N ASN A 115 -33.26 -3.34 -5.45
CA ASN A 115 -33.64 -2.73 -4.17
C ASN A 115 -34.76 -3.52 -3.47
N GLN A 116 -35.76 -3.98 -4.24
CA GLN A 116 -36.87 -4.76 -3.70
C GLN A 116 -36.37 -6.10 -3.14
N ARG A 117 -35.49 -6.80 -3.87
CA ARG A 117 -34.87 -8.04 -3.40
C ARG A 117 -34.07 -7.83 -2.13
N GLN A 118 -33.25 -6.77 -2.05
CA GLN A 118 -32.49 -6.46 -0.85
C GLN A 118 -33.40 -6.18 0.36
N CYS A 119 -34.52 -5.48 0.18
CA CYS A 119 -35.51 -5.26 1.23
C CYS A 119 -36.17 -6.57 1.68
N VAL A 120 -36.62 -7.41 0.73
CA VAL A 120 -37.25 -8.70 1.02
C VAL A 120 -36.27 -9.64 1.72
N GLU A 121 -35.04 -9.73 1.23
CA GLU A 121 -33.99 -10.55 1.81
C GLU A 121 -33.64 -10.10 3.23
N TYR A 122 -33.51 -8.79 3.45
CA TYR A 122 -33.29 -8.24 4.78
C TYR A 122 -34.46 -8.58 5.72
N ALA A 123 -35.70 -8.38 5.27
CA ALA A 123 -36.89 -8.68 6.07
C ALA A 123 -36.98 -10.17 6.44
N LEU A 124 -36.65 -11.06 5.51
CA LEU A 124 -36.69 -12.52 5.73
C LEU A 124 -35.51 -13.02 6.58
N LYS A 125 -34.33 -12.41 6.46
CA LYS A 125 -33.11 -12.83 7.19
C LYS A 125 -32.91 -12.11 8.52
N ALA A 126 -33.64 -11.04 8.78
CA ALA A 126 -33.53 -10.26 10.01
C ALA A 126 -33.77 -11.15 11.23
N ARG A 127 -32.83 -11.11 12.18
CA ARG A 127 -32.93 -11.77 13.48
C ARG A 127 -32.92 -10.72 14.57
N PRO A 128 -33.68 -10.90 15.66
CA PRO A 128 -33.70 -9.95 16.75
C PRO A 128 -32.32 -9.82 17.37
N LEU A 129 -31.87 -8.58 17.59
CA LEU A 129 -30.61 -8.30 18.26
C LEU A 129 -30.73 -8.68 19.75
N ARG A 130 -29.78 -9.47 20.26
CA ARG A 130 -29.73 -9.84 21.67
C ARG A 130 -29.13 -8.69 22.48
N ARG A 131 -29.96 -7.85 23.09
CA ARG A 131 -29.52 -6.84 24.07
C ARG A 131 -29.59 -7.40 25.49
N TYR A 132 -28.45 -7.55 26.14
CA TYR A 132 -28.39 -7.98 27.53
C TYR A 132 -28.66 -6.80 28.47
N ILE A 133 -29.62 -6.95 29.37
CA ILE A 133 -29.92 -5.99 30.43
C ILE A 133 -29.87 -6.74 31.77
N PRO A 134 -28.97 -6.39 32.69
CA PRO A 134 -28.85 -7.07 33.98
C PRO A 134 -30.05 -6.75 34.88
N LYS A 135 -30.49 -7.74 35.67
CA LYS A 135 -31.60 -7.59 36.63
C LYS A 135 -31.14 -7.07 38.01
N ASN A 136 -29.89 -7.36 38.39
CA ASN A 136 -29.35 -6.99 39.69
C ASN A 136 -28.98 -5.49 39.73
N GLN A 137 -29.38 -4.78 40.79
CA GLN A 137 -29.16 -3.32 40.91
C GLN A 137 -27.68 -2.93 40.87
N TYR A 138 -26.81 -3.66 41.56
CA TYR A 138 -25.36 -3.38 41.56
C TYR A 138 -24.72 -3.61 40.18
N GLN A 139 -25.08 -4.71 39.52
CA GLN A 139 -24.62 -5.03 38.17
C GLN A 139 -25.13 -4.01 37.15
N TYR A 140 -26.38 -3.54 37.31
CA TYR A 140 -26.96 -2.51 36.44
C TYR A 140 -26.21 -1.19 36.53
N LYS A 141 -25.77 -0.77 37.72
CA LYS A 141 -24.93 0.44 37.87
C LYS A 141 -23.62 0.33 37.09
N VAL A 142 -22.92 -0.80 37.19
CA VAL A 142 -21.68 -1.04 36.44
C VAL A 142 -21.96 -1.10 34.93
N TRP A 143 -23.01 -1.81 34.52
CA TRP A 143 -23.44 -1.89 33.13
C TRP A 143 -23.80 -0.53 32.54
N TYR A 144 -24.47 0.34 33.32
CA TYR A 144 -24.82 1.69 32.91
C TYR A 144 -23.57 2.55 32.66
N VAL A 145 -22.55 2.46 33.53
CA VAL A 145 -21.27 3.17 33.34
C VAL A 145 -20.53 2.66 32.11
N VAL A 146 -20.39 1.34 31.97
CA VAL A 146 -19.66 0.71 30.86
C VAL A 146 -20.34 0.97 29.50
N ASN A 147 -21.68 1.03 29.46
CA ASN A 147 -22.45 1.34 28.25
C ASN A 147 -22.69 2.84 28.05
N SER A 148 -22.07 3.71 28.86
CA SER A 148 -22.19 5.16 28.68
C SER A 148 -21.26 5.66 27.57
N THR A 149 -21.71 6.64 26.81
CA THR A 149 -20.90 7.28 25.76
C THR A 149 -19.63 7.91 26.32
N TYR A 150 -19.65 8.43 27.55
CA TYR A 150 -18.47 8.97 28.22
C TYR A 150 -17.37 7.92 28.43
N PHE A 151 -17.75 6.70 28.82
CA PHE A 151 -16.79 5.60 28.98
C PHE A 151 -16.21 5.19 27.62
N GLU A 152 -17.02 5.16 26.57
CA GLU A 152 -16.53 4.89 25.20
C GLU A 152 -15.51 5.95 24.73
N TYR A 153 -15.81 7.25 24.92
CA TYR A 153 -14.86 8.31 24.58
C TYR A 153 -13.58 8.26 25.40
N LEU A 154 -13.66 7.94 26.71
CA LEU A 154 -12.49 7.74 27.55
C LEU A 154 -11.59 6.64 27.01
N MET A 155 -12.15 5.48 26.66
CA MET A 155 -11.39 4.36 26.10
C MET A 155 -10.76 4.72 24.75
N PHE A 156 -11.50 5.44 23.90
CA PHE A 156 -10.99 5.92 22.62
C PHE A 156 -9.78 6.85 22.81
N VAL A 157 -9.85 7.81 23.74
CA VAL A 157 -8.72 8.70 24.05
C VAL A 157 -7.52 7.91 24.59
N LEU A 158 -7.73 6.91 25.46
CA LEU A 158 -6.65 6.06 25.97
C LEU A 158 -5.97 5.24 24.85
N ILE A 159 -6.73 4.74 23.89
CA ILE A 159 -6.19 4.06 22.70
C ILE A 159 -5.33 5.03 21.89
N LEU A 160 -5.83 6.24 21.62
CA LEU A 160 -5.07 7.25 20.88
C LEU A 160 -3.76 7.61 21.60
N LEU A 161 -3.82 7.87 22.91
CA LEU A 161 -2.63 8.18 23.69
C LEU A 161 -1.62 7.02 23.69
N ASN A 162 -2.08 5.78 23.82
CA ASN A 162 -1.21 4.61 23.72
C ASN A 162 -0.56 4.50 22.33
N THR A 163 -1.31 4.72 21.24
CA THR A 163 -0.75 4.71 19.88
C THR A 163 0.33 5.79 19.69
N ILE A 164 0.13 6.97 20.27
CA ILE A 164 1.14 8.05 20.26
C ILE A 164 2.37 7.63 21.07
N CYS A 165 2.19 7.04 22.26
CA CYS A 165 3.30 6.52 23.08
C CYS A 165 4.13 5.46 22.35
N LEU A 166 3.49 4.55 21.62
CA LEU A 166 4.18 3.56 20.79
C LEU A 166 4.91 4.22 19.61
N ALA A 167 4.30 5.23 18.96
CA ALA A 167 4.90 5.94 17.84
C ALA A 167 6.10 6.82 18.22
N MET A 168 6.18 7.31 19.47
CA MET A 168 7.30 8.12 19.96
C MET A 168 8.59 7.33 20.20
N GLN A 169 8.56 5.99 20.14
CA GLN A 169 9.76 5.18 20.32
C GLN A 169 10.68 5.26 19.09
N HIS A 170 11.93 5.68 19.29
CA HIS A 170 12.96 5.77 18.25
C HIS A 170 14.23 4.97 18.59
N TYR A 171 15.20 4.83 17.67
CA TYR A 171 16.49 4.21 17.98
C TYR A 171 17.40 5.21 18.73
N GLY A 172 18.23 4.72 19.68
CA GLY A 172 19.17 5.57 20.43
C GLY A 172 18.56 6.45 21.53
N GLN A 173 17.43 6.04 22.12
CA GLN A 173 16.74 6.78 23.19
C GLN A 173 17.58 6.83 24.48
N SER A 174 17.42 7.90 25.27
CA SER A 174 18.02 7.99 26.60
C SER A 174 17.42 6.93 27.55
N CYS A 175 18.21 6.47 28.52
CA CYS A 175 17.78 5.45 29.48
C CYS A 175 16.52 5.88 30.24
N SER A 176 16.45 7.15 30.66
CA SER A 176 15.29 7.73 31.36
C SER A 176 14.03 7.76 30.51
N PHE A 177 14.14 8.05 29.21
CA PHE A 177 12.98 8.04 28.32
C PHE A 177 12.46 6.62 28.09
N LYS A 178 13.36 5.64 27.92
CA LYS A 178 13.00 4.23 27.81
C LYS A 178 12.26 3.72 29.06
N GLU A 179 12.73 4.10 30.24
CA GLU A 179 12.08 3.74 31.50
C GLU A 179 10.70 4.38 31.64
N ALA A 180 10.57 5.68 31.31
CA ALA A 180 9.28 6.37 31.30
C ALA A 180 8.27 5.74 30.33
N MET A 181 8.71 5.35 29.12
CA MET A 181 7.87 4.66 28.15
C MET A 181 7.42 3.27 28.64
N ASN A 182 8.30 2.53 29.33
CA ASN A 182 7.93 1.25 29.93
C ASN A 182 6.87 1.41 31.04
N ILE A 183 7.00 2.44 31.89
CA ILE A 183 6.02 2.74 32.94
C ILE A 183 4.66 3.09 32.30
N LEU A 184 4.65 3.94 31.28
CA LEU A 184 3.43 4.31 30.56
C LEU A 184 2.75 3.10 29.90
N ASN A 185 3.52 2.21 29.26
CA ASN A 185 2.98 0.97 28.68
C ASN A 185 2.35 0.06 29.74
N MET A 186 2.97 -0.06 30.91
CA MET A 186 2.41 -0.84 32.01
C MET A 186 1.13 -0.20 32.58
N LEU A 187 1.09 1.14 32.65
CA LEU A 187 -0.10 1.89 33.06
C LEU A 187 -1.26 1.69 32.09
N PHE A 188 -1.04 1.81 30.77
CA PHE A 188 -2.07 1.56 29.78
C PHE A 188 -2.59 0.12 29.86
N THR A 189 -1.69 -0.86 30.06
CA THR A 189 -2.08 -2.26 30.24
C THR A 189 -2.96 -2.43 31.47
N GLY A 190 -2.62 -1.78 32.59
CA GLY A 190 -3.47 -1.75 33.79
C GLY A 190 -4.86 -1.17 33.53
N LEU A 191 -4.95 -0.04 32.83
CA LEU A 191 -6.23 0.62 32.50
C LEU A 191 -7.13 -0.26 31.61
N PHE A 192 -6.57 -0.88 30.57
CA PHE A 192 -7.31 -1.83 29.72
C PHE A 192 -7.70 -3.11 30.47
N THR A 193 -6.89 -3.56 31.43
CA THR A 193 -7.24 -4.71 32.28
C THR A 193 -8.42 -4.38 33.19
N VAL A 194 -8.44 -3.19 33.79
CA VAL A 194 -9.57 -2.72 34.61
C VAL A 194 -10.84 -2.60 33.75
N GLU A 195 -10.73 -2.03 32.55
CA GLU A 195 -11.84 -1.98 31.58
C GLU A 195 -12.39 -3.38 31.27
N MET A 196 -11.52 -4.35 30.98
CA MET A 196 -11.91 -5.73 30.74
C MET A 196 -12.70 -6.31 31.92
N ILE A 197 -12.19 -6.14 33.15
CA ILE A 197 -12.85 -6.63 34.37
C ILE A 197 -14.23 -5.99 34.54
N LEU A 198 -14.34 -4.68 34.34
CA LEU A 198 -15.63 -3.96 34.41
C LEU A 198 -16.63 -4.50 33.37
N LYS A 199 -16.18 -4.76 32.14
CA LYS A 199 -17.01 -5.38 31.09
C LYS A 199 -17.43 -6.81 31.44
N LEU A 200 -16.53 -7.62 32.00
CA LEU A 200 -16.85 -8.99 32.45
C LEU A 200 -17.92 -8.99 33.55
N ILE A 201 -17.82 -8.07 34.52
CA ILE A 201 -18.82 -7.92 35.59
C ILE A 201 -20.16 -7.41 35.01
N ALA A 202 -20.12 -6.43 34.11
CA ALA A 202 -21.31 -5.85 33.49
C ALA A 202 -22.10 -6.89 32.67
N PHE A 203 -21.42 -7.63 31.80
CA PHE A 203 -22.07 -8.51 30.83
C PHE A 203 -22.21 -9.96 31.28
N LYS A 204 -21.46 -10.39 32.31
CA LYS A 204 -21.34 -11.75 32.85
C LYS A 204 -21.12 -12.81 31.75
N PRO A 205 -19.96 -13.49 31.68
CA PRO A 205 -19.76 -14.54 30.70
C PRO A 205 -20.87 -15.59 30.85
N LYS A 206 -21.52 -15.93 29.74
CA LYS A 206 -22.48 -17.04 29.67
C LYS A 206 -21.74 -18.36 29.59
#